data_AF-A0A552UA12-F1
#
_entry.id   AF-A0A552UA12-F1
#
_cell.length_a   1.000
_cell.length_b   1.000
_cell.length_c   1.000
_cell.angle_alpha   90.00
_cell.angle_beta   90.00
_cell.angle_gamma   90.00
#
_symmetry.space_group_name_H-M   'P 1'
#
loop_
_entity.id
_entity.type
_entity.pdbx_description
1 polymer ?
#
loop_
_entity_poly.entity_id
_entity_poly.type
_entity_poly.pdbx_seq_one_letter_code
_entity_poly.pdbx_strand_id
1 'polypeptide(L)'
;MTLFAASLAGVALLVGLAWALGFRGSPRLADEGEARALADTALYGFRADAVTLDPDRGGATLTGDGRRVRIDAMGDRWVVREA
;
A
#
# COMPACT_ATOMS: atom_id res chain seq x y z
N MET A 1 0.34 32.22 -24.97
CA MET A 1 -0.35 30.92 -25.19
C MET A 1 0.61 29.73 -25.37
N THR A 2 1.76 29.88 -26.02
CA THR A 2 2.73 28.77 -26.28
C THR A 2 3.40 28.19 -25.02
N LEU A 3 3.72 29.02 -24.03
CA LEU A 3 4.32 28.59 -22.76
C LEU A 3 3.43 27.62 -21.97
N PHE A 4 2.11 27.85 -21.98
CA PHE A 4 1.15 26.96 -21.32
C PHE A 4 1.07 25.61 -22.01
N ALA A 5 1.10 25.58 -23.34
CA ALA A 5 1.05 24.34 -24.11
C ALA A 5 2.30 23.47 -23.91
N ALA A 6 3.48 24.09 -23.88
CA ALA A 6 4.74 23.39 -23.63
C ALA A 6 4.80 22.80 -22.20
N SER A 7 4.37 23.56 -21.21
CA SER A 7 4.32 23.09 -19.82
C SER A 7 3.32 21.93 -19.65
N LEU A 8 2.14 22.04 -20.25
CA LEU A 8 1.12 20.99 -20.21
C LEU A 8 1.62 19.68 -20.86
N ALA A 9 2.32 19.78 -21.99
CA ALA A 9 2.92 18.63 -22.66
C ALA A 9 3.99 17.96 -21.77
N GLY A 10 4.82 18.75 -21.09
CA GLY A 10 5.83 18.23 -20.15
C GLY A 10 5.20 17.47 -18.97
N VAL A 11 4.16 18.04 -18.36
CA VAL A 11 3.43 17.39 -17.25
C VAL A 11 2.76 16.10 -17.72
N ALA A 12 2.10 16.11 -18.87
CA ALA A 12 1.46 14.92 -19.43
C ALA A 12 2.46 13.79 -19.70
N LEU A 13 3.66 14.14 -20.20
CA LEU A 13 4.75 13.18 -20.43
C LEU A 13 5.21 12.54 -19.12
N LEU A 14 5.41 13.34 -18.07
CA LEU A 14 5.83 12.84 -16.75
C LEU A 14 4.75 11.96 -16.10
N VAL A 15 3.48 12.35 -16.19
CA VAL A 15 2.36 11.56 -15.67
C VAL A 15 2.24 10.22 -16.41
N GLY A 16 2.34 10.23 -17.73
CA GLY A 16 2.34 9.01 -18.53
C GLY A 16 3.51 8.09 -18.19
N LEU A 17 4.70 8.64 -17.98
CA LEU A 17 5.89 7.88 -17.59
C LEU A 17 5.75 7.29 -16.19
N ALA A 18 5.20 8.03 -15.23
CA ALA A 18 4.91 7.53 -13.89
C ALA A 18 3.90 6.37 -13.94
N TRP A 19 2.88 6.45 -14.80
CA TRP A 19 1.94 5.35 -15.01
C TRP A 19 2.60 4.13 -15.65
N ALA A 20 3.46 4.35 -16.66
CA ALA A 20 4.22 3.27 -17.30
C ALA A 20 5.19 2.58 -16.32
N LEU A 21 5.77 3.33 -15.37
CA LEU A 21 6.63 2.79 -14.31
C LEU A 21 5.87 2.10 -13.17
N GLY A 22 4.54 2.06 -13.21
CA GLY A 22 3.76 1.34 -12.19
C GLY A 22 3.50 2.12 -10.90
N PHE A 23 3.86 3.41 -10.82
CA PHE A 23 3.53 4.28 -9.67
C PHE A 23 2.02 4.47 -9.43
N ARG A 24 1.19 3.96 -10.33
CA ARG A 24 -0.27 3.96 -10.21
C ARG A 24 -0.80 2.81 -9.35
N GLY A 25 0.00 1.76 -9.12
CA GLY A 25 -0.43 0.63 -8.30
C GLY A 25 -0.26 0.93 -6.83
N SER A 26 -1.32 1.35 -6.13
CA SER A 26 -1.38 1.08 -4.70
C SER A 26 -1.27 -0.45 -4.54
N PRO A 27 -0.27 -0.96 -3.80
CA PRO A 27 -0.11 -2.39 -3.61
C PRO A 27 -1.39 -2.87 -2.93
N ARG A 28 -2.02 -3.87 -3.56
CA ARG A 28 -3.25 -4.49 -3.07
C ARG A 28 -2.88 -5.81 -2.45
N LEU A 29 -3.38 -6.07 -1.24
CA LEU A 29 -3.25 -7.40 -0.66
C LEU A 29 -4.08 -8.40 -1.47
N ALA A 30 -3.43 -9.44 -1.98
CA ALA A 30 -4.06 -10.50 -2.76
C ALA A 30 -4.88 -11.44 -1.87
N ASP A 31 -4.47 -11.65 -0.62
CA ASP A 31 -5.22 -12.43 0.36
C ASP A 31 -4.82 -12.12 1.82
N GLU A 32 -5.54 -12.76 2.75
CA GLU A 32 -5.28 -12.68 4.18
C GLU A 32 -3.96 -13.37 4.59
N GLY A 33 -3.45 -14.28 3.77
CA GLY A 33 -2.19 -14.99 4.00
C GLY A 33 -0.98 -14.08 3.76
N GLU A 34 -1.03 -13.27 2.71
CA GLU A 34 -0.07 -12.23 2.37
C GLU A 34 -0.03 -11.16 3.47
N ALA A 35 -1.20 -10.77 4.00
CA ALA A 35 -1.28 -9.87 5.16
C ALA A 35 -0.54 -10.43 6.38
N ARG A 36 -0.72 -11.73 6.69
CA ARG A 36 -0.02 -12.39 7.80
C ARG A 36 1.49 -12.45 7.58
N ALA A 37 1.93 -12.83 6.38
CA ALA A 37 3.35 -12.91 6.05
C ALA A 37 4.02 -11.52 6.15
N LEU A 38 3.32 -10.47 5.73
CA LEU A 38 3.80 -9.10 5.84
C LEU A 38 3.94 -8.65 7.30
N ALA A 39 2.96 -8.99 8.14
CA ALA A 39 2.99 -8.68 9.56
C ALA A 39 4.11 -9.44 10.28
N ASP A 40 4.31 -10.72 9.99
CA ASP A 40 5.37 -11.56 10.59
C ASP A 40 6.78 -11.07 10.17
N THR A 41 6.92 -10.60 8.93
CA THR A 41 8.18 -10.02 8.43
C THR A 41 8.46 -8.65 9.05
N ALA A 42 7.42 -7.83 9.27
CA ALA A 42 7.55 -6.48 9.79
C ALA A 42 7.65 -6.42 11.34
N LEU A 43 7.04 -7.38 12.03
CA LEU A 43 6.99 -7.47 13.49
C LEU A 43 7.46 -8.86 13.92
N TYR A 44 8.73 -8.92 14.32
CA TYR A 44 9.36 -10.16 14.77
C TYR A 44 8.60 -10.75 15.97
N GLY A 45 7.96 -11.91 15.79
CA GLY A 45 7.21 -12.62 16.83
C GLY A 45 5.71 -12.28 16.92
N PHE A 46 5.16 -11.50 16.01
CA PHE A 46 3.72 -11.19 16.01
C PHE A 46 2.92 -12.27 15.29
N ARG A 47 2.08 -13.00 16.05
CA ARG A 47 1.18 -14.03 15.49
C ARG A 47 -0.23 -13.48 15.36
N ALA A 48 -0.65 -13.18 14.13
CA ALA A 48 -1.99 -12.71 13.84
C ALA A 48 -3.04 -13.83 13.97
N ASP A 49 -3.95 -13.68 14.94
CA ASP A 49 -5.06 -14.59 15.20
C ASP A 49 -6.20 -14.32 14.21
N ALA A 50 -6.61 -13.06 14.10
CA ALA A 50 -7.63 -12.58 13.17
C ALA A 50 -7.04 -11.57 12.18
N VAL A 51 -7.43 -11.70 10.91
CA VAL A 51 -7.05 -10.79 9.82
C VAL A 51 -8.31 -10.30 9.15
N THR A 52 -8.42 -8.98 9.01
CA THR A 52 -9.50 -8.33 8.27
C THR A 52 -8.88 -7.46 7.20
N LEU A 53 -9.12 -7.82 5.94
CA LEU A 53 -8.73 -6.98 4.80
C LEU A 53 -9.69 -5.80 4.68
N ASP A 54 -9.16 -4.65 4.29
CA ASP A 54 -9.99 -3.51 3.90
C ASP A 54 -10.75 -3.85 2.60
N PRO A 55 -12.03 -3.47 2.43
CA PRO A 55 -12.79 -3.70 1.20
C PRO A 55 -12.07 -3.24 -0.09
N ASP A 56 -11.25 -2.20 -0.01
CA ASP A 56 -10.48 -1.70 -1.17
C ASP A 56 -9.15 -2.46 -1.41
N ARG A 57 -8.84 -3.41 -0.53
CA ARG A 57 -7.57 -4.17 -0.45
C ARG A 57 -6.32 -3.30 -0.32
N GLY A 58 -6.49 -2.02 0.02
CA GLY A 58 -5.42 -1.05 0.26
C GLY A 58 -4.84 -1.12 1.68
N GLY A 59 -5.33 -2.03 2.51
CA GLY A 59 -4.85 -2.22 3.87
C GLY A 59 -5.41 -3.49 4.50
N ALA A 60 -4.84 -3.86 5.63
CA ALA A 60 -5.28 -4.99 6.44
C ALA A 60 -5.15 -4.63 7.92
N THR A 61 -6.15 -5.00 8.71
CA THR A 61 -6.06 -4.97 10.17
C THR A 61 -5.83 -6.39 10.66
N LEU A 62 -4.75 -6.59 11.40
CA LEU A 62 -4.42 -7.84 12.05
C LEU A 62 -4.59 -7.67 13.56
N THR A 63 -5.21 -8.64 14.21
CA THR A 63 -5.30 -8.73 15.66
C THR A 63 -4.60 -10.00 16.11
N GLY A 64 -3.64 -9.87 17.01
CA GLY A 64 -2.81 -10.98 17.47
C GLY A 64 -2.17 -10.67 18.81
N ASP A 65 -2.05 -11.66 19.68
CA ASP A 65 -1.32 -11.57 20.95
C ASP A 65 -1.74 -10.39 21.86
N GLY A 66 -3.03 -10.02 21.82
CA GLY A 66 -3.60 -8.89 22.56
C GLY A 66 -3.32 -7.50 21.98
N ARG A 67 -2.65 -7.41 20.82
CA ARG A 67 -2.32 -6.18 20.10
C ARG A 67 -3.06 -6.09 18.78
N ARG A 68 -3.38 -4.87 18.35
CA ARG A 68 -3.95 -4.59 17.03
C ARG A 68 -2.90 -3.90 16.18
N VAL A 69 -2.73 -4.41 14.98
CA VAL A 69 -1.77 -3.92 14.02
C VAL A 69 -2.51 -3.59 12.74
N ARG A 70 -2.33 -2.37 12.25
CA ARG A 70 -2.89 -1.91 11.00
C ARG A 70 -1.76 -1.80 9.96
N ILE A 71 -1.96 -2.43 8.82
CA ILE A 71 -1.12 -2.32 7.64
C ILE A 71 -1.86 -1.45 6.65
N ASP A 72 -1.28 -0.31 6.29
CA ASP A 72 -1.79 0.57 5.23
C ASP A 72 -0.80 0.59 4.06
N ALA A 73 -1.33 0.51 2.84
CA ALA A 73 -0.56 0.77 1.62
C ALA A 73 -0.24 2.26 1.54
N MET A 74 1.04 2.60 1.43
CA MET A 74 1.51 3.97 1.26
C MET A 74 2.40 4.06 0.02
N GLY A 75 1.80 4.37 -1.13
CA GLY A 75 2.53 4.41 -2.40
C GLY A 75 3.08 3.03 -2.75
N ASP A 76 4.40 2.89 -2.89
CA ASP A 76 5.07 1.61 -3.22
C ASP A 76 5.45 0.78 -1.97
N ARG A 77 5.12 1.24 -0.77
CA ARG A 77 5.55 0.62 0.50
C ARG A 77 4.40 0.36 1.45
N TRP A 78 4.55 -0.68 2.25
CA TRP A 78 3.63 -0.98 3.34
C TRP A 78 4.09 -0.29 4.62
N VAL A 79 3.14 0.33 5.32
CA VAL A 79 3.39 0.93 6.64
C VAL A 79 2.57 0.16 7.67
N VAL A 80 3.28 -0.33 8.68
CA VAL A 80 2.69 -1.08 9.80
C VAL A 80 2.61 -0.15 11.00
N ARG A 81 1.42 0.01 11.58
CA ARG A 81 1.18 0.82 12.77
C ARG A 81 0.49 -0.01 13.83
N GLU A 82 0.97 0.10 15.07
CA GLU A 82 0.27 -0.44 16.23
C GLU A 82 -0.88 0.50 16.61
N ALA A 83 -2.07 -0.05 16.84
CA ALA A 83 -3.32 0.68 17.12
C ALA A 83 -3.83 0.40 18.53
#